data_AF-A0A486XP18-F1
#
_entry.id   AF-A0A486XP18-F1
#
_cell.length_a   1.000
_cell.length_b   1.000
_cell.length_c   1.000
_cell.angle_alpha   90.00
_cell.angle_beta   90.00
_cell.angle_gamma   90.00
#
_symmetry.space_group_name_H-M   'P 1'
#
loop_
_entity.id
_entity.type
_entity.pdbx_description
1 polymer ?
#
loop_
_entity_poly.entity_id
_entity_poly.type
_entity_poly.pdbx_seq_one_letter_code
_entity_poly.pdbx_strand_id
1 'polypeptide(L)'
;MAAMQQQLDFIAYIQRMLNEGEFVATYKFALLHAIADVCVEHPLQQPDSELVITLDELVDKLILLYWHHAVPFAADSNGDAALLKQNAGRQSKVISVLYECQQNNIRNIRQLKLSQYWPAIYRATLATLKDGPLWRLQILSKQAECFLYPHSNSSKFIKLNPGIAYSFRRFYDLVVYLAKNAWLQKIQSIKDNQKLLGAQSQLHEFLFGVDRNALNKARPVLIEIQRGLCFYCHKPLKDQSSADVDHFIPFARYSTDLGHNFVAAHSGCNNSKRDYLAAQVHRDNWQQQNLVQHAAVLSTELAAYFFCDAAKSLAVSDWAYGVAQANGAKLWLNKDEFVVAGAAQLVQANPVTMSIAPVAANDAPTITAADDSLRLCYFPNLKIACGHFKTGNVSEAEQWPAPTGFGSLNPAKHFLARASGNSMNGGKSPILDGQLLLLELISPTSAGSLQNCTVAIERQDQSGDNQYLLRDVKKIADGQYLLIAKNPDYPPLAADETMRTFARLKGIVE
;
A
#
# COMPACT_ATOMS: atom_id res chain seq x y z
N MET A 1 -8.21 -13.00 24.28
CA MET A 1 -8.58 -12.00 25.31
C MET A 1 -7.47 -11.00 25.60
N ALA A 2 -6.22 -11.43 25.87
CA ALA A 2 -5.10 -10.51 26.16
C ALA A 2 -4.83 -9.45 25.06
N ALA A 3 -4.85 -9.83 23.78
CA ALA A 3 -4.62 -8.90 22.67
C ALA A 3 -5.72 -7.82 22.53
N MET A 4 -6.99 -8.16 22.82
CA MET A 4 -8.09 -7.18 22.82
C MET A 4 -7.99 -6.23 24.00
N GLN A 5 -7.62 -6.72 25.19
CA GLN A 5 -7.40 -5.86 26.36
C GLN A 5 -6.29 -4.84 26.09
N GLN A 6 -5.17 -5.28 25.51
CA GLN A 6 -4.06 -4.41 25.17
C GLN A 6 -4.46 -3.27 24.19
N GLN A 7 -5.32 -3.56 23.23
CA GLN A 7 -5.85 -2.56 22.30
C GLN A 7 -6.73 -1.52 23.01
N LEU A 8 -7.56 -1.95 23.96
CA LEU A 8 -8.38 -1.03 24.78
C LEU A 8 -7.50 -0.19 25.71
N ASP A 9 -6.49 -0.79 26.34
CA ASP A 9 -5.53 -0.11 27.18
C ASP A 9 -4.76 0.96 26.39
N PHE A 10 -4.41 0.66 25.13
CA PHE A 10 -3.78 1.63 24.23
C PHE A 10 -4.67 2.85 24.00
N ILE A 11 -5.95 2.67 23.65
CA ILE A 11 -6.88 3.79 23.45
C ILE A 11 -7.07 4.60 24.73
N ALA A 12 -7.28 3.92 25.86
CA ALA A 12 -7.41 4.57 27.16
C ALA A 12 -6.14 5.39 27.49
N TYR A 13 -4.96 4.84 27.21
CA TYR A 13 -3.70 5.53 27.43
C TYR A 13 -3.52 6.75 26.52
N ILE A 14 -3.88 6.68 25.23
CA ILE A 14 -3.83 7.87 24.33
C ILE A 14 -4.75 8.98 24.84
N GLN A 15 -5.96 8.64 25.31
CA GLN A 15 -6.88 9.62 25.91
C GLN A 15 -6.30 10.23 27.19
N ARG A 16 -5.79 9.40 28.12
CA ARG A 16 -5.13 9.88 29.33
C ARG A 16 -3.94 10.77 29.02
N MET A 17 -3.11 10.38 28.05
CA MET A 17 -1.95 11.18 27.62
C MET A 17 -2.37 12.58 27.20
N LEU A 18 -3.39 12.71 26.36
CA LEU A 18 -3.85 14.01 25.85
C LEU A 18 -4.53 14.88 26.92
N ASN A 19 -5.15 14.26 27.93
CA ASN A 19 -5.89 14.97 28.99
C ASN A 19 -5.04 15.29 30.23
N GLU A 20 -4.22 14.34 30.70
CA GLU A 20 -3.40 14.43 31.91
C GLU A 20 -1.97 14.92 31.62
N GLY A 21 -1.57 14.92 30.34
CA GLY A 21 -0.26 15.39 29.91
C GLY A 21 -0.17 16.92 29.82
N GLU A 22 0.99 17.48 30.16
CA GLU A 22 1.21 18.92 30.02
C GLU A 22 1.64 19.28 28.58
N PHE A 23 0.73 19.86 27.78
CA PHE A 23 1.00 20.31 26.40
C PHE A 23 1.24 21.82 26.31
N VAL A 24 2.45 22.26 26.70
CA VAL A 24 2.86 23.67 26.62
C VAL A 24 3.21 24.13 25.20
N ALA A 25 3.56 23.20 24.31
CA ALA A 25 3.94 23.40 22.91
C ALA A 25 3.38 22.29 22.02
N THR A 26 3.44 22.45 20.70
CA THR A 26 2.85 21.49 19.76
C THR A 26 3.68 20.24 19.47
N TYR A 27 4.95 20.20 19.92
CA TYR A 27 5.89 19.13 19.58
C TYR A 27 5.48 17.73 20.05
N LYS A 28 4.70 17.62 21.14
CA LYS A 28 4.19 16.33 21.61
C LYS A 28 3.13 15.77 20.66
N PHE A 29 2.27 16.62 20.09
CA PHE A 29 1.32 16.19 19.06
C PHE A 29 2.03 15.76 17.78
N ALA A 30 3.06 16.53 17.38
CA ALA A 30 3.90 16.18 16.25
C ALA A 30 4.60 14.83 16.45
N LEU A 31 5.16 14.57 17.64
CA LEU A 31 5.79 13.28 17.95
C LEU A 31 4.79 12.12 17.93
N LEU A 32 3.61 12.28 18.54
CA LEU A 32 2.57 11.25 18.54
C LEU A 32 2.14 10.90 17.11
N HIS A 33 1.94 11.91 16.27
CA HIS A 33 1.61 11.74 14.86
C HIS A 33 2.76 11.09 14.08
N ALA A 34 4.01 11.53 14.29
CA ALA A 34 5.18 10.94 13.65
C ALA A 34 5.35 9.45 13.98
N ILE A 35 5.12 9.05 15.24
CA ILE A 35 5.17 7.63 15.63
C ILE A 35 4.06 6.85 14.91
N ALA A 36 2.86 7.40 14.82
CA ALA A 36 1.75 6.76 14.10
C ALA A 36 2.07 6.56 12.62
N ASP A 37 2.64 7.58 11.96
CA ASP A 37 3.08 7.51 10.55
C ASP A 37 4.14 6.42 10.36
N VAL A 38 5.18 6.40 11.20
CA VAL A 38 6.22 5.37 11.12
C VAL A 38 5.62 3.97 11.30
N CYS A 39 4.66 3.79 12.21
CA CYS A 39 4.05 2.48 12.41
C CYS A 39 3.29 1.96 11.17
N VAL A 40 2.70 2.83 10.34
CA VAL A 40 2.00 2.40 9.11
C VAL A 40 2.93 2.28 7.91
N GLU A 41 4.10 2.92 7.96
CA GLU A 41 5.12 2.93 6.90
C GLU A 41 6.08 1.73 6.96
N HIS A 42 6.11 1.02 8.10
CA HIS A 42 6.90 -0.19 8.26
C HIS A 42 6.00 -1.43 8.25
N PRO A 43 6.36 -2.48 7.48
CA PRO A 43 5.64 -3.75 7.56
C PRO A 43 5.83 -4.36 8.96
N LEU A 44 4.73 -4.82 9.58
CA LEU A 44 4.82 -5.73 10.73
C LEU A 44 4.63 -7.17 10.28
N GLN A 45 5.49 -8.05 10.79
CA GLN A 45 5.40 -9.48 10.59
C GLN A 45 4.31 -10.11 11.49
N GLN A 46 4.24 -9.70 12.75
CA GLN A 46 3.29 -10.22 13.75
C GLN A 46 2.72 -9.10 14.65
N PRO A 47 1.55 -9.27 15.29
CA PRO A 47 0.95 -8.24 16.14
C PRO A 47 1.81 -7.79 17.33
N ASP A 48 2.66 -8.67 17.86
CA ASP A 48 3.55 -8.42 18.98
C ASP A 48 4.96 -7.96 18.56
N SER A 49 5.22 -7.82 17.26
CA SER A 49 6.55 -7.40 16.79
C SER A 49 6.92 -6.04 17.36
N GLU A 50 8.13 -5.98 17.91
CA GLU A 50 8.71 -4.73 18.39
C GLU A 50 9.18 -3.90 17.20
N LEU A 51 8.93 -2.59 17.26
CA LEU A 51 9.37 -1.65 16.22
C LEU A 51 10.42 -0.71 16.80
N VAL A 52 11.59 -0.69 16.16
CA VAL A 52 12.67 0.26 16.46
C VAL A 52 12.53 1.45 15.53
N ILE A 53 12.34 2.64 16.09
CA ILE A 53 12.22 3.89 15.35
C ILE A 53 13.45 4.74 15.63
N THR A 54 14.23 5.06 14.60
CA THR A 54 15.42 5.89 14.78
C THR A 54 15.05 7.35 15.04
N LEU A 55 15.89 8.08 15.77
CA LEU A 55 15.68 9.52 15.94
C LEU A 55 15.80 10.29 14.62
N ASP A 56 16.58 9.78 13.65
CA ASP A 56 16.69 10.35 12.31
C ASP A 56 15.35 10.31 11.58
N GLU A 57 14.67 9.17 11.66
CA GLU A 57 13.34 8.99 11.09
C GLU A 57 12.29 9.88 11.76
N LEU A 58 12.33 10.01 13.10
CA LEU A 58 11.45 10.95 13.80
C LEU A 58 11.75 12.40 13.42
N VAL A 59 13.02 12.78 13.25
CA VAL A 59 13.40 14.12 12.81
C VAL A 59 12.86 14.40 11.40
N ASP A 60 13.02 13.46 10.47
CA ASP A 60 12.45 13.56 9.12
C ASP A 60 10.93 13.79 9.17
N LYS A 61 10.23 13.02 10.01
CA LYS A 61 8.78 13.16 10.19
C LYS A 61 8.36 14.49 10.79
N LEU A 62 9.05 14.94 11.83
CA LEU A 62 8.76 16.24 12.44
C LEU A 62 8.98 17.38 11.45
N ILE A 63 10.08 17.35 10.68
CA ILE A 63 10.36 18.35 9.65
C ILE A 63 9.23 18.38 8.62
N LEU A 64 8.78 17.21 8.14
CA LEU A 64 7.67 17.10 7.20
C LEU A 64 6.37 17.67 7.78
N LEU A 65 6.00 17.29 9.01
CA LEU A 65 4.78 17.75 9.67
C LEU A 65 4.76 19.27 9.92
N TYR A 66 5.92 19.87 10.16
CA TYR A 66 6.04 21.31 10.37
C TYR A 66 6.27 22.12 9.08
N TRP A 67 6.43 21.46 7.92
CA TRP A 67 6.76 22.13 6.66
C TRP A 67 5.77 23.24 6.29
N HIS A 68 4.48 22.93 6.31
CA HIS A 68 3.41 23.89 6.01
C HIS A 68 3.14 24.87 7.16
N HIS A 69 3.61 24.58 8.38
CA HIS A 69 3.44 25.47 9.52
C HIS A 69 4.45 26.62 9.51
N ALA A 70 5.48 26.52 8.66
CA ALA A 70 6.56 27.48 8.57
C ALA A 70 6.35 28.58 7.51
N VAL A 71 5.14 28.71 6.95
CA VAL A 71 4.78 29.80 6.03
C VAL A 71 3.88 30.85 6.72
N PRO A 72 3.83 32.10 6.22
CA PRO A 72 2.91 33.12 6.74
C PRO A 72 1.45 32.69 6.63
N PHE A 73 0.67 32.86 7.71
CA PHE A 73 -0.74 32.46 7.73
C PHE A 73 -1.65 33.50 7.05
N ALA A 74 -1.40 34.79 7.27
CA ALA A 74 -2.17 35.88 6.67
C ALA A 74 -1.47 36.39 5.41
N ALA A 75 -2.15 36.33 4.26
CA ALA A 75 -1.59 36.72 2.96
C ALA A 75 -1.12 38.20 2.91
N ASP A 76 -1.72 39.06 3.72
CA ASP A 76 -1.42 40.50 3.78
C ASP A 76 -0.30 40.85 4.78
N SER A 77 0.24 39.85 5.49
CA SER A 77 1.29 40.03 6.49
C SER A 77 2.57 39.31 6.06
N ASN A 78 3.65 40.07 5.90
CA ASN A 78 4.97 39.53 5.54
C ASN A 78 5.89 39.42 6.77
N GLY A 79 6.82 38.47 6.73
CA GLY A 79 7.86 38.32 7.76
C GLY A 79 7.46 37.41 8.92
N ASP A 80 8.40 37.22 9.85
CA ASP A 80 8.29 36.31 11.00
C ASP A 80 7.05 36.55 11.88
N ALA A 81 6.55 37.79 11.93
CA ALA A 81 5.39 38.19 12.72
C ALA A 81 4.07 37.60 12.19
N ALA A 82 4.05 37.14 10.94
CA ALA A 82 2.90 36.50 10.31
C ALA A 82 2.87 34.96 10.49
N LEU A 83 3.90 34.39 11.12
CA LEU A 83 3.98 32.96 11.41
C LEU A 83 3.17 32.61 12.66
N LEU A 84 2.42 31.51 12.59
CA LEU A 84 1.75 30.97 13.77
C LEU A 84 2.77 30.41 14.75
N LYS A 85 2.69 30.88 16.00
CA LYS A 85 3.50 30.35 17.10
C LYS A 85 3.06 28.94 17.45
N GLN A 86 4.06 28.08 17.68
CA GLN A 86 3.88 26.67 18.06
C GLN A 86 3.99 26.44 19.59
N ASN A 87 4.23 27.50 20.36
CA ASN A 87 4.28 27.48 21.82
C ASN A 87 3.91 28.87 22.37
N ALA A 88 3.60 28.95 23.67
CA ALA A 88 3.11 30.18 24.31
C ALA A 88 4.19 31.27 24.56
N GLY A 89 5.45 31.02 24.19
CA GLY A 89 6.56 31.94 24.41
C GLY A 89 7.22 32.40 23.12
N ARG A 90 8.50 32.07 22.95
CA ARG A 90 9.30 32.41 21.77
C ARG A 90 8.91 31.54 20.57
N GLN A 91 9.14 32.04 19.36
CA GLN A 91 8.91 31.23 18.16
C GLN A 91 9.72 29.92 18.22
N SER A 92 9.13 28.84 17.68
CA SER A 92 9.80 27.57 17.54
C SER A 92 11.06 27.71 16.70
N LYS A 93 12.20 27.21 17.19
CA LYS A 93 13.44 27.21 16.41
C LYS A 93 13.31 26.39 15.13
N VAL A 94 12.56 25.28 15.17
CA VAL A 94 12.24 24.46 13.99
C VAL A 94 11.51 25.30 12.95
N ILE A 95 10.45 26.02 13.35
CA ILE A 95 9.68 26.90 12.45
C ILE A 95 10.55 28.02 11.88
N SER A 96 11.32 28.72 12.71
CA SER A 96 12.17 29.82 12.23
C SER A 96 13.21 29.35 11.20
N VAL A 97 13.83 28.19 11.42
CA VAL A 97 14.80 27.65 10.45
C VAL A 97 14.10 27.21 9.16
N LEU A 98 12.93 26.54 9.25
CA LEU A 98 12.16 26.16 8.06
C LEU A 98 11.72 27.38 7.25
N TYR A 99 11.22 28.42 7.92
CA TYR A 99 10.83 29.66 7.27
C TYR A 99 12.01 30.32 6.55
N GLU A 100 13.17 30.41 7.20
CA GLU A 100 14.41 30.93 6.58
C GLU A 100 14.76 30.14 5.31
N CYS A 101 14.67 28.81 5.34
CA CYS A 101 14.91 27.98 4.15
C CYS A 101 13.94 28.31 3.02
N GLN A 102 12.65 28.46 3.34
CA GLN A 102 11.60 28.74 2.36
C GLN A 102 11.75 30.13 1.74
N GLN A 103 12.19 31.13 2.50
CA GLN A 103 12.55 32.46 1.98
C GLN A 103 13.75 32.40 1.02
N ASN A 104 14.65 31.42 1.19
CA ASN A 104 15.78 31.17 0.30
C ASN A 104 15.45 30.20 -0.85
N ASN A 105 14.19 30.24 -1.32
CA ASN A 105 13.69 29.46 -2.46
C ASN A 105 13.76 27.93 -2.32
N ILE A 106 13.86 27.39 -1.10
CA ILE A 106 13.67 25.97 -0.86
C ILE A 106 12.17 25.68 -0.82
N ARG A 107 11.65 24.97 -1.83
CA ARG A 107 10.21 24.74 -2.03
C ARG A 107 9.73 23.35 -1.64
N ASN A 108 10.63 22.41 -1.38
CA ASN A 108 10.27 21.07 -0.90
C ASN A 108 11.35 20.43 -0.02
N ILE A 109 11.00 19.33 0.63
CA ILE A 109 11.86 18.60 1.59
C ILE A 109 13.13 18.06 0.92
N ARG A 110 13.08 17.64 -0.34
CA ARG A 110 14.28 17.15 -1.03
C ARG A 110 15.28 18.27 -1.26
N GLN A 111 14.82 19.42 -1.76
CA GLN A 111 15.66 20.61 -1.89
C GLN A 111 16.26 21.00 -0.54
N LEU A 112 15.46 20.94 0.55
CA LEU A 112 15.95 21.19 1.89
C LEU A 112 17.09 20.25 2.26
N LYS A 113 16.91 18.92 2.09
CA LYS A 113 17.92 17.89 2.38
C LYS A 113 19.22 18.07 1.60
N LEU A 114 19.15 18.56 0.37
CA LEU A 114 20.31 18.83 -0.49
C LEU A 114 20.94 20.21 -0.25
N SER A 115 20.29 21.07 0.52
CA SER A 115 20.75 22.44 0.76
C SER A 115 21.71 22.55 1.94
N GLN A 116 22.42 23.67 2.00
CA GLN A 116 23.24 24.05 3.16
C GLN A 116 22.46 24.19 4.48
N TYR A 117 21.14 24.31 4.42
CA TYR A 117 20.29 24.46 5.61
C TYR A 117 20.00 23.14 6.31
N TRP A 118 20.15 21.99 5.64
CA TRP A 118 19.84 20.67 6.19
C TRP A 118 20.48 20.41 7.56
N PRO A 119 21.81 20.64 7.76
CA PRO A 119 22.43 20.40 9.06
C PRO A 119 21.86 21.28 10.18
N ALA A 120 21.39 22.49 9.87
CA ALA A 120 20.83 23.41 10.85
C ALA A 120 19.43 22.96 11.30
N ILE A 121 18.54 22.66 10.34
CA ILE A 121 17.17 22.20 10.66
C ILE A 121 17.17 20.83 11.33
N TYR A 122 18.02 19.91 10.87
CA TYR A 122 18.15 18.59 11.47
C TYR A 122 18.60 18.71 12.93
N ARG A 123 19.66 19.48 13.22
CA ARG A 123 20.15 19.69 14.60
C ARG A 123 19.11 20.36 15.48
N ALA A 124 18.43 21.40 14.98
CA ALA A 124 17.38 22.09 15.72
C ALA A 124 16.20 21.16 16.07
N THR A 125 15.79 20.32 15.13
CA THR A 125 14.69 19.37 15.32
C THR A 125 15.09 18.24 16.27
N LEU A 126 16.30 17.68 16.10
CA LEU A 126 16.81 16.62 16.98
C LEU A 126 16.96 17.10 18.44
N ALA A 127 17.49 18.31 18.64
CA ALA A 127 17.59 18.91 19.97
C ALA A 127 16.19 19.13 20.56
N THR A 128 15.27 19.71 19.79
CA THR A 128 13.88 19.92 20.21
C THR A 128 13.21 18.61 20.63
N LEU A 129 13.39 17.55 19.85
CA LEU A 129 12.86 16.21 20.11
C LEU A 129 13.40 15.65 21.45
N LYS A 130 14.73 15.68 21.65
CA LYS A 130 15.40 15.14 22.84
C LYS A 130 15.09 15.92 24.12
N ASP A 131 15.10 17.25 24.05
CA ASP A 131 14.92 18.11 25.23
C ASP A 131 13.45 18.15 25.70
N GLY A 132 12.53 17.91 24.75
CA GLY A 132 11.10 18.07 24.94
C GLY A 132 10.32 16.76 24.83
N PRO A 133 9.64 16.53 23.69
CA PRO A 133 8.54 15.58 23.61
C PRO A 133 8.99 14.12 23.80
N LEU A 134 10.23 13.73 23.48
CA LEU A 134 10.62 12.32 23.46
C LEU A 134 10.36 11.58 24.78
N TRP A 135 10.71 12.19 25.91
CA TRP A 135 10.43 11.61 27.24
C TRP A 135 9.22 12.30 27.92
N ARG A 136 8.93 13.56 27.59
CA ARG A 136 7.80 14.27 28.21
C ARG A 136 6.43 13.84 27.68
N LEU A 137 6.35 13.18 26.52
CA LEU A 137 5.10 12.69 25.94
C LEU A 137 4.37 11.73 26.89
N GLN A 138 5.13 10.95 27.65
CA GLN A 138 4.63 9.89 28.53
C GLN A 138 4.68 10.26 30.02
N ILE A 139 4.73 11.57 30.31
CA ILE A 139 4.58 12.08 31.67
C ILE A 139 3.13 12.53 31.84
N LEU A 140 2.39 11.80 32.66
CA LEU A 140 0.98 12.02 32.97
C LEU A 140 0.89 12.36 34.46
N SER A 141 0.22 13.45 34.82
CA SER A 141 0.08 13.86 36.23
C SER A 141 1.41 13.89 37.01
N LYS A 142 2.50 14.33 36.33
CA LYS A 142 3.89 14.39 36.83
C LYS A 142 4.58 13.03 37.08
N GLN A 143 3.98 11.92 36.67
CA GLN A 143 4.56 10.58 36.75
C GLN A 143 4.90 10.04 35.35
N ALA A 144 6.03 9.35 35.23
CA ALA A 144 6.44 8.71 33.98
C ALA A 144 5.79 7.34 33.85
N GLU A 145 4.97 7.16 32.82
CA GLU A 145 4.20 5.92 32.58
C GLU A 145 4.92 4.97 31.60
N CYS A 146 5.73 5.50 30.68
CA CYS A 146 6.54 4.72 29.71
C CYS A 146 5.77 3.65 28.92
N PHE A 147 4.47 3.85 28.69
CA PHE A 147 3.57 2.85 28.08
C PHE A 147 3.86 2.56 26.60
N LEU A 148 4.20 3.58 25.80
CA LEU A 148 4.54 3.42 24.37
C LEU A 148 5.94 2.84 24.20
N TYR A 149 6.90 3.34 24.97
CA TYR A 149 8.30 2.93 24.93
C TYR A 149 9.02 3.34 26.23
N PRO A 150 10.09 2.62 26.63
CA PRO A 150 10.86 2.97 27.81
C PRO A 150 11.65 4.28 27.63
N HIS A 151 11.80 5.05 28.70
CA HIS A 151 12.73 6.18 28.69
C HIS A 151 14.17 5.68 28.72
N SER A 152 14.96 6.10 27.73
CA SER A 152 16.40 5.86 27.68
C SER A 152 17.12 7.20 27.50
N ASN A 153 18.13 7.44 28.33
CA ASN A 153 18.87 8.70 28.35
C ASN A 153 19.98 8.77 27.28
N SER A 154 20.14 7.73 26.44
CA SER A 154 21.29 7.64 25.51
C SER A 154 21.07 6.85 24.21
N SER A 155 19.83 6.65 23.77
CA SER A 155 19.57 5.91 22.53
C SER A 155 19.44 6.83 21.30
N LYS A 156 19.97 6.38 20.16
CA LYS A 156 19.71 6.98 18.82
C LYS A 156 18.35 6.54 18.24
N PHE A 157 17.53 5.86 19.02
CA PHE A 157 16.26 5.29 18.63
C PHE A 157 15.33 5.16 19.84
N ILE A 158 14.04 4.98 19.59
CA ILE A 158 13.08 4.43 20.55
C ILE A 158 12.70 3.02 20.11
N LYS A 159 12.39 2.17 21.08
CA LYS A 159 11.87 0.83 20.82
C LYS A 159 10.47 0.78 21.39
N LEU A 160 9.47 0.62 20.52
CA LEU A 160 8.09 0.51 20.96
C LEU A 160 7.90 -0.76 21.77
N ASN A 161 7.16 -0.67 22.87
CA ASN A 161 6.80 -1.83 23.67
C ASN A 161 5.99 -2.83 22.80
N PRO A 162 6.02 -4.14 23.10
CA PRO A 162 5.29 -5.15 22.34
C PRO A 162 3.82 -4.77 22.13
N GLY A 163 3.29 -4.97 20.92
CA GLY A 163 1.89 -4.67 20.57
C GLY A 163 1.53 -3.18 20.37
N ILE A 164 2.41 -2.24 20.72
CA ILE A 164 2.16 -0.80 20.52
C ILE A 164 2.14 -0.43 19.03
N ALA A 165 3.09 -0.92 18.24
CA ALA A 165 3.14 -0.65 16.80
C ALA A 165 1.88 -1.18 16.08
N TYR A 166 1.44 -2.38 16.42
CA TYR A 166 0.17 -2.94 15.93
C TYR A 166 -1.04 -2.11 16.36
N SER A 167 -1.07 -1.62 17.60
CA SER A 167 -2.16 -0.76 18.10
C SER A 167 -2.20 0.59 17.39
N PHE A 168 -1.05 1.23 17.15
CA PHE A 168 -0.97 2.44 16.32
C PHE A 168 -1.52 2.18 14.92
N ARG A 169 -1.14 1.08 14.26
CA ARG A 169 -1.71 0.71 12.95
C ARG A 169 -3.22 0.50 13.04
N ARG A 170 -3.70 -0.22 14.04
CA ARG A 170 -5.13 -0.52 14.19
C ARG A 170 -5.98 0.73 14.36
N PHE A 171 -5.46 1.73 15.08
CA PHE A 171 -6.18 2.94 15.47
C PHE A 171 -5.59 4.22 14.87
N TYR A 172 -4.83 4.11 13.77
CA TYR A 172 -4.10 5.23 13.17
C TYR A 172 -5.01 6.43 12.90
N ASP A 173 -6.14 6.20 12.22
CA ASP A 173 -7.09 7.26 11.85
C ASP A 173 -7.56 8.03 13.11
N LEU A 174 -7.84 7.32 14.21
CA LEU A 174 -8.26 7.92 15.49
C LEU A 174 -7.12 8.69 16.16
N VAL A 175 -5.92 8.10 16.25
CA VAL A 175 -4.76 8.72 16.90
C VAL A 175 -4.35 10.00 16.17
N VAL A 176 -4.27 9.95 14.84
CA VAL A 176 -3.92 11.11 14.01
C VAL A 176 -4.99 12.18 14.09
N TYR A 177 -6.27 11.81 14.06
CA TYR A 177 -7.37 12.76 14.28
C TYR A 177 -7.26 13.47 15.63
N LEU A 178 -7.05 12.72 16.72
CA LEU A 178 -6.91 13.28 18.06
C LEU A 178 -5.67 14.20 18.16
N ALA A 179 -4.54 13.77 17.60
CA ALA A 179 -3.31 14.57 17.58
C ALA A 179 -3.49 15.87 16.79
N LYS A 180 -4.03 15.82 15.56
CA LYS A 180 -4.27 17.02 14.73
C LYS A 180 -5.26 17.99 15.37
N ASN A 181 -6.35 17.48 15.95
CA ASN A 181 -7.32 18.34 16.62
C ASN A 181 -6.77 18.98 17.89
N ALA A 182 -6.09 18.21 18.75
CA ALA A 182 -5.47 18.77 19.95
C ALA A 182 -4.37 19.79 19.60
N TRP A 183 -3.63 19.56 18.50
CA TRP A 183 -2.69 20.52 17.94
C TRP A 183 -3.40 21.79 17.46
N LEU A 184 -4.48 21.67 16.68
CA LEU A 184 -5.28 22.82 16.22
C LEU A 184 -5.77 23.66 17.40
N GLN A 185 -6.36 23.01 18.41
CA GLN A 185 -6.83 23.68 19.63
C GLN A 185 -5.68 24.35 20.37
N LYS A 186 -4.49 23.75 20.40
CA LYS A 186 -3.30 24.37 21.00
C LYS A 186 -2.86 25.62 20.25
N ILE A 187 -2.89 25.61 18.91
CA ILE A 187 -2.55 26.79 18.11
C ILE A 187 -3.55 27.92 18.37
N GLN A 188 -4.84 27.58 18.44
CA GLN A 188 -5.89 28.52 18.79
C GLN A 188 -5.73 29.03 20.23
N SER A 189 -5.32 28.21 21.18
CA SER A 189 -5.18 28.65 22.58
C SER A 189 -4.03 29.64 22.82
N ILE A 190 -3.08 29.79 21.88
CA ILE A 190 -1.93 30.69 22.03
C ILE A 190 -2.39 32.13 21.77
N LYS A 191 -2.31 32.98 22.81
CA LYS A 191 -2.77 34.38 22.77
C LYS A 191 -2.17 35.18 21.61
N ASP A 192 -0.91 34.94 21.27
CA ASP A 192 -0.23 35.67 20.19
C ASP A 192 -0.79 35.32 18.80
N ASN A 193 -1.30 34.11 18.62
CA ASN A 193 -1.90 33.67 17.35
C ASN A 193 -3.28 34.30 17.12
N GLN A 194 -3.97 34.74 18.17
CA GLN A 194 -5.32 35.32 18.08
C GLN A 194 -5.36 36.56 17.18
N LYS A 195 -4.25 37.29 17.06
CA LYS A 195 -4.14 38.44 16.16
C LYS A 195 -4.16 38.05 14.67
N LEU A 196 -3.73 36.83 14.35
CA LEU A 196 -3.65 36.30 12.98
C LEU A 196 -4.89 35.46 12.62
N LEU A 197 -5.48 34.78 13.61
CA LEU A 197 -6.65 33.91 13.45
C LEU A 197 -7.94 34.75 13.39
N GLY A 198 -8.26 35.31 12.22
CA GLY A 198 -9.53 36.03 12.00
C GLY A 198 -10.79 35.15 12.15
N ALA A 199 -11.98 35.75 11.98
CA ALA A 199 -13.29 35.15 12.27
C ALA A 199 -13.68 33.90 11.42
N GLN A 200 -12.97 33.61 10.33
CA GLN A 200 -13.22 32.47 9.44
C GLN A 200 -11.91 31.74 9.07
N SER A 201 -11.09 31.39 10.07
CA SER A 201 -9.79 30.78 9.78
C SER A 201 -9.92 29.40 9.09
N GLN A 202 -9.41 29.27 7.86
CA GLN A 202 -9.12 27.99 7.18
C GLN A 202 -7.92 27.27 7.82
N LEU A 203 -7.79 27.36 9.16
CA LEU A 203 -6.59 26.97 9.89
C LEU A 203 -6.27 25.49 9.73
N HIS A 204 -7.29 24.63 9.73
CA HIS A 204 -7.08 23.20 9.52
C HIS A 204 -6.47 22.90 8.15
N GLU A 205 -7.01 23.49 7.08
CA GLU A 205 -6.51 23.32 5.71
C GLU A 205 -5.10 23.90 5.56
N PHE A 206 -4.82 25.04 6.21
CA PHE A 206 -3.47 25.61 6.22
C PHE A 206 -2.43 24.71 6.88
N LEU A 207 -2.76 24.13 8.05
CA LEU A 207 -1.81 23.32 8.83
C LEU A 207 -1.64 21.90 8.25
N PHE A 208 -2.74 21.29 7.80
CA PHE A 208 -2.79 19.85 7.49
C PHE A 208 -3.35 19.53 6.10
N GLY A 209 -3.57 20.54 5.25
CA GLY A 209 -4.08 20.37 3.89
C GLY A 209 -3.02 19.96 2.87
N VAL A 210 -3.44 19.92 1.60
CA VAL A 210 -2.63 19.47 0.47
C VAL A 210 -2.25 20.67 -0.40
N ASP A 211 -0.99 20.76 -0.82
CA ASP A 211 -0.60 21.69 -1.89
C ASP A 211 -0.97 21.11 -3.27
N ARG A 212 -2.18 21.45 -3.75
CA ARG A 212 -2.67 21.02 -5.06
C ARG A 212 -1.80 21.50 -6.22
N ASN A 213 -1.09 22.62 -6.08
CA ASN A 213 -0.20 23.10 -7.13
C ASN A 213 1.03 22.20 -7.28
N ALA A 214 1.53 21.64 -6.17
CA ALA A 214 2.59 20.65 -6.21
C ALA A 214 2.12 19.39 -6.97
N LEU A 215 0.92 18.87 -6.68
CA LEU A 215 0.37 17.66 -7.35
C LEU A 215 0.37 17.74 -8.88
N ASN A 216 0.11 18.92 -9.44
CA ASN A 216 0.12 19.12 -10.89
C ASN A 216 1.46 18.74 -11.56
N LYS A 217 2.56 18.70 -10.81
CA LYS A 217 3.88 18.26 -11.32
C LYS A 217 3.92 16.76 -11.64
N ALA A 218 3.08 15.95 -11.01
CA ALA A 218 3.02 14.51 -11.30
C ALA A 218 2.19 14.19 -12.55
N ARG A 219 1.25 15.07 -12.93
CA ARG A 219 0.30 14.83 -14.02
C ARG A 219 0.95 14.36 -15.34
N PRO A 220 1.97 15.03 -15.90
CA PRO A 220 2.51 14.64 -17.20
C PRO A 220 3.08 13.21 -17.18
N VAL A 221 3.83 12.88 -16.13
CA VAL A 221 4.43 11.55 -15.93
C VAL A 221 3.34 10.49 -15.82
N LEU A 222 2.28 10.76 -15.04
CA LEU A 222 1.17 9.83 -14.84
C LEU A 222 0.36 9.60 -16.13
N ILE A 223 0.16 10.65 -16.93
CA ILE A 223 -0.53 10.55 -18.23
C ILE A 223 0.27 9.70 -19.21
N GLU A 224 1.60 9.86 -19.23
CA GLU A 224 2.48 9.07 -20.07
C GLU A 224 2.43 7.58 -19.71
N ILE A 225 2.66 7.23 -18.43
CA ILE A 225 2.65 5.82 -18.00
C ILE A 225 1.27 5.17 -18.17
N GLN A 226 0.18 5.94 -17.99
CA GLN A 226 -1.19 5.48 -18.17
C GLN A 226 -1.71 5.60 -19.61
N ARG A 227 -0.85 6.05 -20.56
CA ARG A 227 -1.17 6.20 -21.99
C ARG A 227 -2.42 7.04 -22.25
N GLY A 228 -2.60 8.11 -21.48
CA GLY A 228 -3.75 9.00 -21.58
C GLY A 228 -5.09 8.41 -21.10
N LEU A 229 -5.07 7.27 -20.39
CA LEU A 229 -6.26 6.64 -19.84
C LEU A 229 -6.45 7.03 -18.37
N CYS A 230 -7.71 7.16 -17.93
CA CYS A 230 -8.03 7.28 -16.52
C CYS A 230 -7.67 5.98 -15.80
N PHE A 231 -6.97 6.10 -14.68
CA PHE A 231 -6.52 4.95 -13.89
C PHE A 231 -7.67 4.02 -13.47
N TYR A 232 -8.80 4.57 -13.00
CA TYR A 232 -9.89 3.77 -12.44
C TYR A 232 -10.83 3.15 -13.47
N CYS A 233 -11.20 3.88 -14.52
CA CYS A 233 -12.21 3.39 -15.49
C CYS A 233 -11.61 2.93 -16.82
N HIS A 234 -10.30 3.13 -17.02
CA HIS A 234 -9.56 2.81 -18.25
C HIS A 234 -10.11 3.46 -19.53
N LYS A 235 -10.98 4.48 -19.40
CA LYS A 235 -11.47 5.27 -20.54
C LYS A 235 -10.51 6.44 -20.81
N PRO A 236 -10.43 6.94 -22.06
CA PRO A 236 -9.59 8.08 -22.42
C PRO A 236 -9.87 9.33 -21.56
N LEU A 237 -8.81 10.01 -21.13
CA LEU A 237 -8.87 11.35 -20.54
C LEU A 237 -9.22 12.34 -21.66
N LYS A 238 -10.37 13.02 -21.55
CA LYS A 238 -10.87 13.93 -22.60
C LYS A 238 -9.91 15.08 -22.89
N ASP A 239 -9.42 15.69 -21.81
CA ASP A 239 -8.36 16.68 -21.83
C ASP A 239 -7.32 16.22 -20.81
N GLN A 240 -6.15 15.85 -21.33
CA GLN A 240 -5.02 15.40 -20.52
C GLN A 240 -4.55 16.51 -19.58
N SER A 241 -4.62 17.78 -19.98
CA SER A 241 -4.21 18.91 -19.14
C SER A 241 -5.12 19.12 -17.93
N SER A 242 -6.39 18.68 -18.03
CA SER A 242 -7.40 18.77 -16.98
C SER A 242 -7.58 17.48 -16.18
N ALA A 243 -6.71 16.48 -16.36
CA ALA A 243 -6.78 15.25 -15.58
C ALA A 243 -6.46 15.54 -14.10
N ASP A 244 -7.25 14.96 -13.20
CA ASP A 244 -6.99 15.06 -11.78
C ASP A 244 -5.83 14.14 -11.41
N VAL A 245 -4.94 14.61 -10.54
CA VAL A 245 -3.97 13.76 -9.86
C VAL A 245 -4.59 13.36 -8.53
N ASP A 246 -4.92 12.09 -8.40
CA ASP A 246 -5.52 11.50 -7.19
C ASP A 246 -4.48 10.73 -6.39
N HIS A 247 -4.64 10.71 -5.07
CA HIS A 247 -3.93 9.81 -4.18
C HIS A 247 -4.66 8.47 -4.14
N PHE A 248 -4.00 7.41 -4.62
CA PHE A 248 -4.57 6.07 -4.65
C PHE A 248 -5.03 5.63 -3.25
N ILE A 249 -4.12 5.65 -2.26
CA ILE A 249 -4.49 5.69 -0.84
C ILE A 249 -4.90 7.13 -0.51
N PRO A 250 -6.17 7.39 -0.13
CA PRO A 250 -6.66 8.75 0.03
C PRO A 250 -5.87 9.56 1.05
N PHE A 251 -5.64 10.84 0.75
CA PHE A 251 -4.91 11.75 1.65
C PHE A 251 -5.57 11.91 3.03
N ALA A 252 -6.90 11.79 3.09
CA ALA A 252 -7.65 11.78 4.35
C ALA A 252 -7.28 10.60 5.27
N ARG A 253 -6.79 9.49 4.70
CA ARG A 253 -6.33 8.29 5.43
C ARG A 253 -4.85 8.32 5.73
N TYR A 254 -4.03 8.95 4.89
CA TYR A 254 -2.60 9.07 5.08
C TYR A 254 -2.11 10.37 4.44
N SER A 255 -1.78 11.36 5.27
CA SER A 255 -1.56 12.75 4.82
C SER A 255 -0.11 13.07 4.44
N THR A 256 0.60 12.10 3.85
CA THR A 256 1.95 12.32 3.30
C THR A 256 1.94 12.07 1.80
N ASP A 257 2.49 13.02 1.06
CA ASP A 257 2.64 12.95 -0.40
C ASP A 257 3.78 12.01 -0.80
N LEU A 258 3.41 10.77 -1.10
CA LEU A 258 4.30 9.77 -1.71
C LEU A 258 4.11 9.76 -3.23
N GLY A 259 5.18 10.02 -3.98
CA GLY A 259 5.12 10.11 -5.45
C GLY A 259 4.54 8.84 -6.10
N HIS A 260 4.84 7.66 -5.56
CA HIS A 260 4.31 6.39 -6.05
C HIS A 260 2.81 6.18 -5.74
N ASN A 261 2.23 6.94 -4.82
CA ASN A 261 0.81 6.84 -4.47
C ASN A 261 -0.10 7.64 -5.42
N PHE A 262 0.43 8.37 -6.40
CA PHE A 262 -0.38 9.18 -7.30
C PHE A 262 -0.85 8.43 -8.54
N VAL A 263 -2.05 8.76 -9.02
CA VAL A 263 -2.61 8.28 -10.29
C VAL A 263 -3.33 9.40 -11.01
N ALA A 264 -3.36 9.38 -12.34
CA ALA A 264 -4.16 10.32 -13.12
C ALA A 264 -5.58 9.77 -13.35
N ALA A 265 -6.61 10.56 -13.08
CA ALA A 265 -8.00 10.13 -13.15
C ALA A 265 -8.92 11.20 -13.76
N HIS A 266 -10.09 10.76 -14.25
CA HIS A 266 -11.18 11.69 -14.51
C HIS A 266 -11.64 12.31 -13.19
N SER A 267 -12.01 13.59 -13.21
CA SER A 267 -12.57 14.26 -12.02
C SER A 267 -13.82 13.57 -11.49
N GLY A 268 -14.66 13.01 -12.38
CA GLY A 268 -15.84 12.23 -11.98
C GLY A 268 -15.50 10.93 -11.24
N CYS A 269 -14.41 10.25 -11.62
CA CYS A 269 -13.96 9.05 -10.89
C CYS A 269 -13.33 9.43 -9.56
N ASN A 270 -12.45 10.45 -9.56
CA ASN A 270 -11.81 10.98 -8.37
C ASN A 270 -12.83 11.44 -7.32
N ASN A 271 -13.79 12.29 -7.72
CA ASN A 271 -14.87 12.78 -6.86
C ASN A 271 -15.88 11.71 -6.43
N SER A 272 -15.92 10.57 -7.11
CA SER A 272 -16.74 9.43 -6.70
C SER A 272 -16.01 8.60 -5.64
N LYS A 273 -14.71 8.34 -5.85
CA LYS A 273 -13.84 7.64 -4.91
C LYS A 273 -13.65 8.43 -3.61
N ARG A 274 -13.41 9.74 -3.66
CA ARG A 274 -13.17 10.61 -2.47
C ARG A 274 -12.20 9.97 -1.48
N ASP A 275 -12.64 9.82 -0.23
CA ASP A 275 -11.89 9.28 0.90
C ASP A 275 -12.01 7.75 1.03
N TYR A 276 -12.72 7.09 0.12
CA TYR A 276 -12.84 5.63 0.11
C TYR A 276 -11.57 4.99 -0.44
N LEU A 277 -11.19 3.85 0.16
CA LEU A 277 -10.23 2.95 -0.47
C LEU A 277 -10.86 2.33 -1.72
N ALA A 278 -10.09 2.23 -2.79
CA ALA A 278 -10.53 1.58 -4.01
C ALA A 278 -10.65 0.05 -3.80
N ALA A 279 -11.41 -0.63 -4.66
CA ALA A 279 -11.55 -2.08 -4.63
C ALA A 279 -10.21 -2.79 -4.91
N GLN A 280 -10.08 -4.05 -4.51
CA GLN A 280 -8.83 -4.81 -4.63
C GLN A 280 -8.29 -4.84 -6.07
N VAL A 281 -9.16 -4.94 -7.08
CA VAL A 281 -8.76 -4.84 -8.50
C VAL A 281 -8.00 -3.55 -8.83
N HIS A 282 -8.43 -2.41 -8.27
CA HIS A 282 -7.74 -1.13 -8.47
C HIS A 282 -6.41 -1.08 -7.73
N ARG A 283 -6.32 -1.72 -6.56
CA ARG A 283 -5.07 -1.86 -5.81
C ARG A 283 -4.07 -2.71 -6.55
N ASP A 284 -4.49 -3.86 -7.06
CA ASP A 284 -3.62 -4.76 -7.82
C ASP A 284 -3.07 -4.04 -9.06
N ASN A 285 -3.93 -3.31 -9.77
CA ASN A 285 -3.53 -2.46 -10.90
C ASN A 285 -2.54 -1.36 -10.48
N TRP A 286 -2.77 -0.71 -9.34
CA TRP A 286 -1.92 0.38 -8.84
C TRP A 286 -0.56 -0.15 -8.42
N GLN A 287 -0.51 -1.27 -7.69
CA GLN A 287 0.74 -1.93 -7.30
C GLN A 287 1.54 -2.33 -8.54
N GLN A 288 0.88 -2.99 -9.51
CA GLN A 288 1.54 -3.41 -10.74
C GLN A 288 2.07 -2.23 -11.56
N GLN A 289 1.28 -1.18 -11.75
CA GLN A 289 1.69 -0.01 -12.53
C GLN A 289 2.76 0.80 -11.79
N ASN A 290 2.47 1.27 -10.58
CA ASN A 290 3.28 2.27 -9.90
C ASN A 290 4.44 1.68 -9.11
N LEU A 291 4.28 0.50 -8.52
CA LEU A 291 5.28 -0.09 -7.62
C LEU A 291 6.14 -1.17 -8.28
N VAL A 292 5.68 -1.77 -9.39
CA VAL A 292 6.43 -2.79 -10.13
C VAL A 292 6.96 -2.23 -11.45
N GLN A 293 6.08 -1.88 -12.39
CA GLN A 293 6.48 -1.51 -13.75
C GLN A 293 7.17 -0.14 -13.82
N HIS A 294 6.63 0.85 -13.11
CA HIS A 294 7.06 2.25 -13.22
C HIS A 294 7.70 2.81 -11.95
N ALA A 295 8.07 1.96 -10.98
CA ALA A 295 8.65 2.43 -9.72
C ALA A 295 9.91 3.28 -9.92
N ALA A 296 10.81 2.85 -10.81
CA ALA A 296 12.04 3.58 -11.11
C ALA A 296 11.79 4.90 -11.87
N VAL A 297 10.81 4.90 -12.79
CA VAL A 297 10.42 6.09 -13.55
C VAL A 297 9.80 7.13 -12.61
N LEU A 298 8.84 6.71 -11.77
CA LEU A 298 8.22 7.59 -10.78
C LEU A 298 9.26 8.13 -9.79
N SER A 299 10.16 7.29 -9.30
CA SER A 299 11.27 7.73 -8.43
C SER A 299 12.17 8.76 -9.10
N THR A 300 12.47 8.61 -10.38
CA THR A 300 13.36 9.54 -11.10
C THR A 300 12.65 10.85 -11.42
N GLU A 301 11.50 10.79 -12.07
CA GLU A 301 10.78 11.96 -12.60
C GLU A 301 10.10 12.79 -11.50
N LEU A 302 9.61 12.14 -10.44
CA LEU A 302 8.88 12.82 -9.37
C LEU A 302 9.78 13.23 -8.19
N ALA A 303 11.00 12.70 -8.07
CA ALA A 303 11.88 13.01 -6.94
C ALA A 303 12.14 14.51 -6.77
N ALA A 304 12.18 15.30 -7.86
CA ALA A 304 12.39 16.74 -7.76
C ALA A 304 11.29 17.47 -6.95
N TYR A 305 10.11 16.87 -6.82
CA TYR A 305 8.92 17.48 -6.23
C TYR A 305 8.41 16.71 -5.00
N PHE A 306 8.53 15.37 -5.00
CA PHE A 306 7.92 14.50 -4.00
C PHE A 306 8.91 13.51 -3.41
N PHE A 307 8.62 13.06 -2.19
CA PHE A 307 9.31 11.89 -1.64
C PHE A 307 8.79 10.64 -2.35
N CYS A 308 9.70 9.85 -2.91
CA CYS A 308 9.37 8.67 -3.70
C CYS A 308 9.98 7.45 -3.02
N ASP A 309 9.11 6.56 -2.55
CA ASP A 309 9.48 5.34 -1.84
C ASP A 309 8.39 4.29 -2.07
N ALA A 310 8.70 3.35 -2.97
CA ALA A 310 7.75 2.31 -3.38
C ALA A 310 7.47 1.32 -2.23
N ALA A 311 8.48 1.00 -1.41
CA ALA A 311 8.32 0.09 -0.28
C ALA A 311 7.43 0.70 0.80
N LYS A 312 7.62 1.98 1.09
CA LYS A 312 6.76 2.74 2.00
C LYS A 312 5.32 2.84 1.48
N SER A 313 5.15 3.13 0.20
CA SER A 313 3.83 3.18 -0.44
C SER A 313 3.11 1.83 -0.36
N LEU A 314 3.84 0.73 -0.55
CA LEU A 314 3.32 -0.62 -0.35
C LEU A 314 2.91 -0.86 1.10
N ALA A 315 3.76 -0.55 2.07
CA ALA A 315 3.47 -0.75 3.50
C ALA A 315 2.22 0.02 3.96
N VAL A 316 2.06 1.27 3.50
CA VAL A 316 0.87 2.09 3.77
C VAL A 316 -0.37 1.48 3.11
N SER A 317 -0.27 0.99 1.86
CA SER A 317 -1.37 0.29 1.19
C SER A 317 -1.77 -0.99 1.93
N ASP A 318 -0.80 -1.81 2.32
CA ASP A 318 -1.02 -3.05 3.07
C ASP A 318 -1.68 -2.79 4.42
N TRP A 319 -1.24 -1.75 5.13
CA TRP A 319 -1.87 -1.28 6.34
C TRP A 319 -3.33 -0.88 6.11
N ALA A 320 -3.59 0.02 5.15
CA ALA A 320 -4.91 0.60 4.94
C ALA A 320 -5.94 -0.48 4.57
N TYR A 321 -5.57 -1.41 3.69
CA TYR A 321 -6.43 -2.52 3.28
C TYR A 321 -6.55 -3.60 4.37
N GLY A 322 -5.51 -3.84 5.15
CA GLY A 322 -5.58 -4.74 6.31
C GLY A 322 -6.56 -4.24 7.37
N VAL A 323 -6.55 -2.94 7.68
CA VAL A 323 -7.53 -2.33 8.60
C VAL A 323 -8.95 -2.37 8.01
N ALA A 324 -9.08 -2.12 6.70
CA ALA A 324 -10.37 -2.19 6.01
C ALA A 324 -10.97 -3.61 6.09
N GLN A 325 -10.17 -4.63 5.82
CA GLN A 325 -10.58 -6.03 5.92
C GLN A 325 -10.96 -6.41 7.36
N ALA A 326 -10.13 -6.06 8.35
CA ALA A 326 -10.41 -6.33 9.76
C ALA A 326 -11.69 -5.66 10.27
N ASN A 327 -12.15 -4.59 9.61
CA ASN A 327 -13.37 -3.86 9.93
C ASN A 327 -14.57 -4.25 9.06
N GLY A 328 -14.42 -5.13 8.07
CA GLY A 328 -15.45 -5.39 7.07
C GLY A 328 -15.86 -4.12 6.30
N ALA A 329 -14.92 -3.20 6.09
CA ALA A 329 -15.19 -1.94 5.42
C ALA A 329 -15.57 -2.13 3.95
N LYS A 330 -16.33 -1.19 3.40
CA LYS A 330 -16.66 -1.15 1.98
C LYS A 330 -15.57 -0.45 1.18
N LEU A 331 -15.17 -1.06 0.08
CA LEU A 331 -14.20 -0.54 -0.89
C LEU A 331 -14.94 -0.04 -2.13
N TRP A 332 -14.54 1.11 -2.64
CA TRP A 332 -15.13 1.75 -3.82
C TRP A 332 -14.73 1.00 -5.10
N LEU A 333 -15.68 0.47 -5.85
CA LEU A 333 -15.42 -0.20 -7.13
C LEU A 333 -15.58 0.77 -8.30
N ASN A 334 -16.71 1.47 -8.36
CA ASN A 334 -16.95 2.56 -9.30
C ASN A 334 -18.08 3.45 -8.77
N LYS A 335 -18.62 4.35 -9.60
CA LYS A 335 -19.68 5.26 -9.20
C LYS A 335 -20.90 4.49 -8.67
N ASP A 336 -21.22 4.77 -7.40
CA ASP A 336 -22.35 4.19 -6.66
C ASP A 336 -22.21 2.67 -6.38
N GLU A 337 -21.05 2.07 -6.62
CA GLU A 337 -20.80 0.63 -6.43
C GLU A 337 -19.65 0.37 -5.44
N PHE A 338 -19.92 -0.50 -4.45
CA PHE A 338 -18.97 -0.85 -3.40
C PHE A 338 -18.93 -2.37 -3.16
N VAL A 339 -17.76 -2.88 -2.79
CA VAL A 339 -17.54 -4.28 -2.41
C VAL A 339 -17.01 -4.38 -0.99
N VAL A 340 -17.26 -5.49 -0.29
CA VAL A 340 -16.74 -5.70 1.06
C VAL A 340 -15.27 -6.07 1.00
N ALA A 341 -14.44 -5.43 1.83
CA ALA A 341 -13.03 -5.76 1.96
C ALA A 341 -12.86 -7.23 2.42
N GLY A 342 -12.08 -8.01 1.67
CA GLY A 342 -11.83 -9.43 1.97
C GLY A 342 -12.87 -10.41 1.43
N ALA A 343 -13.98 -9.95 0.82
CA ALA A 343 -14.88 -10.84 0.08
C ALA A 343 -14.26 -11.18 -1.29
N ALA A 344 -14.19 -12.47 -1.63
CA ALA A 344 -13.88 -12.89 -2.99
C ALA A 344 -14.96 -12.33 -3.92
N GLN A 345 -14.58 -11.46 -4.87
CA GLN A 345 -15.51 -10.90 -5.84
C GLN A 345 -16.04 -12.03 -6.74
N LEU A 346 -17.25 -12.49 -6.47
CA LEU A 346 -18.09 -13.13 -7.48
C LEU A 346 -18.57 -12.02 -8.43
N VAL A 347 -17.83 -11.77 -9.51
CA VAL A 347 -18.30 -10.87 -10.56
C VAL A 347 -19.45 -11.57 -11.28
N GLN A 348 -20.69 -11.19 -10.95
CA GLN A 348 -21.84 -11.50 -11.80
C GLN A 348 -21.73 -10.63 -13.07
N ALA A 349 -21.36 -11.26 -14.17
CA ALA A 349 -21.32 -10.60 -15.46
C ALA A 349 -22.76 -10.31 -15.95
N ASN A 350 -23.18 -9.05 -15.90
CA ASN A 350 -24.28 -8.58 -16.75
C ASN A 350 -23.72 -8.37 -18.17
N PRO A 351 -24.32 -8.97 -19.21
CA PRO A 351 -23.81 -8.88 -20.57
C PRO A 351 -24.13 -7.49 -21.15
N VAL A 352 -23.10 -6.67 -21.35
CA VAL A 352 -23.19 -5.52 -22.25
C VAL A 352 -23.00 -6.05 -23.68
N THR A 353 -24.08 -6.11 -24.44
CA THR A 353 -24.05 -6.37 -25.89
C THR A 353 -23.33 -5.23 -26.60
N MET A 354 -22.10 -5.45 -27.07
CA MET A 354 -21.48 -4.63 -28.11
C MET A 354 -21.68 -5.32 -29.46
N SER A 355 -22.40 -4.62 -30.35
CA SER A 355 -22.50 -4.90 -31.77
C SER A 355 -21.10 -4.84 -32.40
N ILE A 356 -20.73 -5.92 -33.12
CA ILE A 356 -19.52 -5.99 -33.95
C ILE A 356 -19.99 -5.96 -35.40
N ALA A 357 -19.54 -4.95 -36.16
CA ALA A 357 -19.64 -4.95 -37.63
C ALA A 357 -18.51 -5.82 -38.21
N PRO A 358 -18.75 -6.57 -39.31
CA PRO A 358 -17.75 -7.49 -39.83
C PRO A 358 -16.73 -6.73 -40.70
N VAL A 359 -15.44 -6.99 -40.47
CA VAL A 359 -14.38 -6.65 -41.42
C VAL A 359 -13.91 -7.95 -42.07
N ALA A 360 -13.90 -7.93 -43.39
CA ALA A 360 -13.70 -9.05 -44.28
C ALA A 360 -12.31 -9.69 -44.19
N ALA A 361 -12.30 -10.98 -44.54
CA ALA A 361 -11.14 -11.83 -44.72
C ALA A 361 -10.19 -11.32 -45.81
N ASN A 362 -8.88 -11.45 -45.56
CA ASN A 362 -7.86 -11.93 -46.50
C ASN A 362 -6.51 -12.03 -45.76
N ASP A 363 -6.04 -13.24 -45.50
CA ASP A 363 -4.82 -13.82 -46.12
C ASP A 363 -4.30 -15.04 -45.35
N ALA A 364 -3.72 -15.94 -46.15
CA ALA A 364 -3.33 -17.32 -45.85
C ALA A 364 -2.10 -17.42 -44.90
N PRO A 365 -1.71 -18.63 -44.46
CA PRO A 365 -0.99 -18.84 -43.21
C PRO A 365 0.52 -18.62 -43.36
N THR A 366 1.07 -17.71 -42.57
CA THR A 366 2.52 -17.61 -42.39
C THR A 366 2.96 -18.57 -41.29
N ILE A 367 3.66 -19.63 -41.69
CA ILE A 367 4.46 -20.46 -40.81
C ILE A 367 5.60 -19.57 -40.28
N THR A 368 5.55 -19.18 -39.01
CA THR A 368 6.72 -18.62 -38.31
C THR A 368 7.32 -19.68 -37.40
N ALA A 369 8.61 -19.92 -37.64
CA ALA A 369 9.50 -20.83 -36.97
C ALA A 369 9.43 -20.74 -35.44
N ALA A 370 9.75 -21.87 -34.79
CA ALA A 370 9.92 -21.96 -33.34
C ALA A 370 10.88 -20.87 -32.85
N ASP A 371 10.39 -20.09 -31.88
CA ASP A 371 11.17 -19.06 -31.21
C ASP A 371 12.12 -19.72 -30.20
N ASP A 372 13.35 -20.01 -30.65
CA ASP A 372 14.45 -20.54 -29.83
C ASP A 372 14.89 -19.58 -28.71
N SER A 373 14.28 -18.39 -28.61
CA SER A 373 14.57 -17.38 -27.58
C SER A 373 13.52 -17.29 -26.45
N LEU A 374 12.39 -17.99 -26.57
CA LEU A 374 11.33 -17.93 -25.57
C LEU A 374 11.73 -18.64 -24.28
N ARG A 375 11.65 -17.94 -23.15
CA ARG A 375 11.94 -18.50 -21.81
C ARG A 375 10.70 -18.46 -20.92
N LEU A 376 10.54 -19.50 -20.12
CA LEU A 376 9.48 -19.63 -19.12
C LEU A 376 10.07 -19.66 -17.71
N CYS A 377 9.32 -19.15 -16.75
CA CYS A 377 9.67 -19.29 -15.34
C CYS A 377 9.66 -20.78 -14.96
N TYR A 378 10.71 -21.24 -14.31
CA TYR A 378 10.83 -22.57 -13.72
C TYR A 378 10.74 -22.50 -12.21
N PHE A 379 9.98 -23.44 -11.63
CA PHE A 379 9.83 -23.60 -10.20
C PHE A 379 10.16 -25.03 -9.77
N PRO A 380 10.87 -25.23 -8.65
CA PRO A 380 11.18 -26.57 -8.17
C PRO A 380 9.95 -27.42 -7.83
N ASN A 381 8.82 -26.79 -7.51
CA ASN A 381 7.54 -27.47 -7.28
C ASN A 381 6.35 -26.48 -7.34
N LEU A 382 5.12 -27.02 -7.27
CA LEU A 382 3.88 -26.24 -7.30
C LEU A 382 3.73 -25.27 -6.12
N LYS A 383 4.30 -25.57 -4.95
CA LYS A 383 4.26 -24.68 -3.77
C LYS A 383 4.98 -23.37 -4.05
N ILE A 384 6.20 -23.47 -4.60
CA ILE A 384 7.00 -22.29 -4.95
C ILE A 384 6.34 -21.52 -6.10
N ALA A 385 5.85 -22.21 -7.12
CA ALA A 385 5.12 -21.59 -8.22
C ALA A 385 3.91 -20.79 -7.71
N CYS A 386 3.06 -21.41 -6.89
CA CYS A 386 1.87 -20.75 -6.34
C CYS A 386 2.23 -19.53 -5.48
N GLY A 387 3.26 -19.64 -4.63
CA GLY A 387 3.76 -18.53 -3.83
C GLY A 387 4.22 -17.35 -4.69
N HIS A 388 4.99 -17.60 -5.75
CA HIS A 388 5.45 -16.58 -6.70
C HIS A 388 4.28 -15.89 -7.41
N PHE A 389 3.31 -16.65 -7.92
CA PHE A 389 2.16 -16.07 -8.62
C PHE A 389 1.16 -15.38 -7.69
N LYS A 390 1.17 -15.68 -6.38
CA LYS A 390 0.39 -14.97 -5.36
C LYS A 390 0.98 -13.63 -4.97
N THR A 391 2.30 -13.56 -4.83
CA THR A 391 3.00 -12.36 -4.35
C THR A 391 3.47 -11.45 -5.49
N GLY A 392 3.43 -11.94 -6.74
CA GLY A 392 3.85 -11.20 -7.92
C GLY A 392 5.37 -11.04 -8.05
N ASN A 393 6.15 -11.66 -7.15
CA ASN A 393 7.61 -11.70 -7.28
C ASN A 393 7.96 -12.68 -8.40
N VAL A 394 8.55 -12.20 -9.49
CA VAL A 394 9.08 -13.03 -10.60
C VAL A 394 10.57 -12.76 -10.84
N SER A 395 11.17 -11.83 -10.11
CA SER A 395 12.56 -11.37 -10.27
C SER A 395 13.61 -12.38 -9.83
N GLU A 396 13.22 -13.43 -9.11
CA GLU A 396 14.09 -14.51 -8.62
C GLU A 396 13.78 -15.88 -9.26
N ALA A 397 12.81 -15.93 -10.19
CA ALA A 397 12.43 -17.17 -10.85
C ALA A 397 13.47 -17.57 -11.91
N GLU A 398 13.99 -18.79 -11.80
CA GLU A 398 14.91 -19.36 -12.77
C GLU A 398 14.23 -19.44 -14.15
N GLN A 399 14.91 -19.00 -15.22
CA GLN A 399 14.33 -18.94 -16.57
C GLN A 399 14.84 -20.09 -17.44
N TRP A 400 13.94 -20.98 -17.85
CA TRP A 400 14.25 -22.14 -18.67
C TRP A 400 13.77 -21.97 -20.12
N PRO A 401 14.44 -22.58 -21.12
CA PRO A 401 13.94 -22.59 -22.49
C PRO A 401 12.51 -23.13 -22.58
N ALA A 402 11.67 -22.49 -23.37
CA ALA A 402 10.31 -22.95 -23.59
C ALA A 402 10.31 -24.29 -24.34
N PRO A 403 9.54 -25.29 -23.89
CA PRO A 403 9.49 -26.59 -24.55
C PRO A 403 8.82 -26.50 -25.92
N THR A 404 9.32 -27.25 -26.89
CA THR A 404 8.74 -27.35 -28.23
C THR A 404 7.55 -28.33 -28.24
N GLY A 405 6.69 -28.24 -29.24
CA GLY A 405 5.53 -29.15 -29.39
C GLY A 405 4.25 -28.73 -28.66
N PHE A 406 4.24 -27.61 -27.92
CA PHE A 406 3.08 -27.13 -27.15
C PHE A 406 2.33 -25.94 -27.78
N GLY A 407 2.59 -25.65 -29.06
CA GLY A 407 1.98 -24.50 -29.76
C GLY A 407 2.54 -23.16 -29.32
N SER A 408 1.74 -22.09 -29.42
CA SER A 408 2.15 -20.75 -29.01
C SER A 408 2.15 -20.62 -27.48
N LEU A 409 3.34 -20.44 -26.91
CA LEU A 409 3.54 -20.27 -25.48
C LEU A 409 3.66 -18.79 -25.12
N ASN A 410 3.14 -18.43 -23.95
CA ASN A 410 3.13 -17.06 -23.44
C ASN A 410 3.78 -17.04 -22.04
N PRO A 411 4.96 -16.42 -21.85
CA PRO A 411 5.68 -16.39 -20.57
C PRO A 411 4.92 -15.76 -19.41
N ALA A 412 3.94 -14.89 -19.68
CA ALA A 412 3.09 -14.30 -18.64
C ALA A 412 1.98 -15.25 -18.16
N LYS A 413 1.75 -16.36 -18.89
CA LYS A 413 0.72 -17.35 -18.57
C LYS A 413 1.28 -18.74 -18.36
N HIS A 414 2.42 -19.08 -18.96
CA HIS A 414 2.98 -20.41 -18.95
C HIS A 414 4.23 -20.46 -18.09
N PHE A 415 4.36 -21.54 -17.34
CA PHE A 415 5.51 -21.79 -16.48
C PHE A 415 5.80 -23.28 -16.36
N LEU A 416 6.98 -23.59 -15.85
CA LEU A 416 7.47 -24.95 -15.64
C LEU A 416 7.51 -25.25 -14.13
N ALA A 417 7.09 -26.44 -13.74
CA ALA A 417 7.25 -26.92 -12.36
C ALA A 417 7.50 -28.43 -12.31
N ARG A 418 8.23 -28.94 -11.32
CA ARG A 418 8.36 -30.40 -11.13
C ARG A 418 7.17 -30.99 -10.38
N ALA A 419 6.74 -32.16 -10.85
CA ALA A 419 5.83 -33.03 -10.12
C ALA A 419 6.48 -33.51 -8.82
N SER A 420 5.68 -33.68 -7.76
CA SER A 420 6.13 -34.25 -6.50
C SER A 420 5.10 -35.23 -5.95
N GLY A 421 5.58 -36.41 -5.54
CA GLY A 421 4.78 -37.49 -4.97
C GLY A 421 4.09 -38.38 -6.01
N ASN A 422 3.32 -39.36 -5.51
CA ASN A 422 2.82 -40.47 -6.31
C ASN A 422 1.32 -40.41 -6.65
N SER A 423 0.62 -39.34 -6.28
CA SER A 423 -0.84 -39.26 -6.48
C SER A 423 -1.28 -39.28 -7.96
N MET A 424 -0.39 -38.98 -8.90
CA MET A 424 -0.70 -38.91 -10.32
C MET A 424 0.01 -39.97 -11.18
N ASN A 425 0.67 -40.96 -10.56
CA ASN A 425 1.49 -41.96 -11.26
C ASN A 425 0.72 -43.19 -11.80
N GLY A 426 -0.62 -43.15 -11.79
CA GLY A 426 -1.48 -44.24 -12.27
C GLY A 426 -2.11 -44.00 -13.64
N GLY A 427 -2.78 -45.02 -14.17
CA GLY A 427 -3.55 -44.94 -15.42
C GLY A 427 -2.72 -44.94 -16.71
N LYS A 428 -3.35 -44.58 -17.83
CA LYS A 428 -2.76 -44.63 -19.18
C LYS A 428 -1.78 -43.50 -19.50
N SER A 429 -1.81 -42.41 -18.72
CA SER A 429 -0.95 -41.24 -18.90
C SER A 429 -0.44 -40.78 -17.54
N PRO A 430 0.49 -41.55 -16.93
CA PRO A 430 0.98 -41.28 -15.59
C PRO A 430 1.83 -40.01 -15.56
N ILE A 431 1.80 -39.31 -14.42
CA ILE A 431 2.72 -38.23 -14.09
C ILE A 431 3.58 -38.73 -12.92
N LEU A 432 4.85 -38.97 -13.19
CA LEU A 432 5.81 -39.54 -12.24
C LEU A 432 6.47 -38.43 -11.40
N ASP A 433 6.89 -38.80 -10.19
CA ASP A 433 7.66 -37.91 -9.31
C ASP A 433 8.90 -37.36 -10.05
N GLY A 434 9.15 -36.06 -9.90
CA GLY A 434 10.28 -35.38 -10.52
C GLY A 434 10.10 -34.98 -11.99
N GLN A 435 9.05 -35.43 -12.70
CA GLN A 435 8.81 -35.03 -14.09
C GLN A 435 8.54 -33.52 -14.22
N LEU A 436 9.02 -32.94 -15.32
CA LEU A 436 8.84 -31.53 -15.61
C LEU A 436 7.48 -31.29 -16.26
N LEU A 437 6.70 -30.36 -15.71
CA LEU A 437 5.35 -30.05 -16.15
C LEU A 437 5.30 -28.68 -16.77
N LEU A 438 4.64 -28.56 -17.93
CA LEU A 438 4.22 -27.28 -18.48
C LEU A 438 2.82 -26.94 -17.98
N LEU A 439 2.71 -25.82 -17.27
CA LEU A 439 1.46 -25.34 -16.68
C LEU A 439 1.07 -23.98 -17.25
N GLU A 440 -0.23 -23.74 -17.35
CA GLU A 440 -0.82 -22.47 -17.76
C GLU A 440 -1.66 -21.89 -16.62
N LEU A 441 -1.38 -20.65 -16.23
CA LEU A 441 -2.08 -19.91 -15.19
C LEU A 441 -3.55 -19.72 -15.57
N ILE A 442 -4.44 -20.09 -14.65
CA ILE A 442 -5.88 -19.87 -14.81
C ILE A 442 -6.18 -18.44 -14.33
N SER A 443 -6.56 -17.58 -15.27
CA SER A 443 -7.06 -16.23 -15.01
C SER A 443 -8.59 -16.20 -15.11
N PRO A 444 -9.26 -15.14 -14.61
CA PRO A 444 -10.70 -14.97 -14.80
C PRO A 444 -11.15 -15.02 -16.26
N THR A 445 -10.25 -14.65 -17.19
CA THR A 445 -10.49 -14.65 -18.64
C THR A 445 -10.01 -15.91 -19.36
N SER A 446 -9.23 -16.79 -18.71
CA SER A 446 -8.73 -18.05 -19.29
C SER A 446 -9.31 -19.30 -18.63
N ALA A 447 -10.23 -19.18 -17.67
CA ALA A 447 -10.76 -20.31 -16.91
C ALA A 447 -11.47 -21.37 -17.76
N GLY A 448 -12.25 -20.95 -18.77
CA GLY A 448 -12.96 -21.88 -19.66
C GLY A 448 -13.70 -23.01 -18.92
N SER A 449 -13.96 -24.14 -19.58
CA SER A 449 -14.32 -25.36 -18.87
C SER A 449 -13.05 -26.01 -18.31
N LEU A 450 -13.05 -26.34 -17.02
CA LEU A 450 -12.00 -27.16 -16.39
C LEU A 450 -12.36 -28.64 -16.38
N GLN A 451 -13.52 -29.03 -16.93
CA GLN A 451 -13.95 -30.42 -17.00
C GLN A 451 -12.91 -31.28 -17.72
N ASN A 452 -12.51 -32.39 -17.11
CA ASN A 452 -11.51 -33.32 -17.61
C ASN A 452 -10.10 -32.73 -17.78
N CYS A 453 -9.83 -31.56 -17.20
CA CYS A 453 -8.47 -31.01 -17.14
C CYS A 453 -7.76 -31.50 -15.87
N THR A 454 -6.47 -31.78 -15.98
CA THR A 454 -5.58 -31.88 -14.82
C THR A 454 -5.21 -30.46 -14.37
N VAL A 455 -5.43 -30.13 -13.10
CA VAL A 455 -5.22 -28.78 -12.56
C VAL A 455 -4.41 -28.78 -11.27
N ALA A 456 -3.65 -27.70 -11.07
CA ALA A 456 -2.94 -27.41 -9.84
C ALA A 456 -3.84 -26.64 -8.88
N ILE A 457 -3.95 -27.16 -7.66
CA ILE A 457 -4.82 -26.68 -6.59
C ILE A 457 -3.98 -26.36 -5.38
N GLU A 458 -4.29 -25.26 -4.74
CA GLU A 458 -3.86 -24.95 -3.38
C GLU A 458 -5.04 -25.17 -2.43
N ARG A 459 -4.78 -25.73 -1.25
CA ARG A 459 -5.77 -25.83 -0.18
C ARG A 459 -5.13 -25.52 1.17
N GLN A 460 -5.93 -25.06 2.13
CA GLN A 460 -5.50 -24.94 3.53
C GLN A 460 -5.95 -26.16 4.34
N ASP A 461 -5.07 -26.71 5.16
CA ASP A 461 -5.47 -27.71 6.16
C ASP A 461 -5.99 -27.07 7.45
N GLN A 462 -6.39 -27.90 8.41
CA GLN A 462 -6.99 -27.46 9.68
C GLN A 462 -6.02 -26.65 10.56
N SER A 463 -4.71 -26.75 10.33
CA SER A 463 -3.68 -25.94 10.98
C SER A 463 -3.44 -24.60 10.28
N GLY A 464 -4.04 -24.37 9.10
CA GLY A 464 -3.80 -23.20 8.27
C GLY A 464 -2.57 -23.32 7.35
N ASP A 465 -1.96 -24.51 7.27
CA ASP A 465 -0.84 -24.76 6.39
C ASP A 465 -1.32 -25.01 4.96
N ASN A 466 -0.62 -24.41 3.99
CA ASN A 466 -0.97 -24.56 2.57
C ASN A 466 -0.43 -25.88 2.01
N GLN A 467 -1.31 -26.67 1.40
CA GLN A 467 -1.02 -27.89 0.67
C GLN A 467 -1.30 -27.70 -0.83
N TYR A 468 -0.47 -28.34 -1.68
CA TYR A 468 -0.53 -28.17 -3.14
C TYR A 468 -0.73 -29.52 -3.82
N LEU A 469 -1.74 -29.60 -4.67
CA LEU A 469 -2.19 -30.85 -5.29
C LEU A 469 -2.29 -30.68 -6.80
N LEU A 470 -2.08 -31.77 -7.54
CA LEU A 470 -2.39 -31.89 -8.96
C LEU A 470 -3.50 -32.93 -9.13
N ARG A 471 -4.65 -32.59 -9.70
CA ARG A 471 -5.82 -33.49 -9.79
C ARG A 471 -6.60 -33.31 -11.09
N ASP A 472 -7.25 -34.37 -11.54
CA ASP A 472 -8.20 -34.32 -12.65
C ASP A 472 -9.56 -33.83 -12.15
N VAL A 473 -10.15 -32.86 -12.84
CA VAL A 473 -11.44 -32.26 -12.45
C VAL A 473 -12.59 -32.98 -13.13
N LYS A 474 -13.55 -33.47 -12.35
CA LYS A 474 -14.78 -34.11 -12.85
C LYS A 474 -16.03 -33.53 -12.20
N LYS A 475 -16.84 -32.83 -12.99
CA LYS A 475 -18.19 -32.39 -12.61
C LYS A 475 -19.11 -33.59 -12.41
N ILE A 476 -19.87 -33.57 -11.34
CA ILE A 476 -20.92 -34.55 -11.01
C ILE A 476 -22.32 -33.93 -11.19
N ALA A 477 -23.37 -34.75 -11.13
CA ALA A 477 -24.74 -34.38 -11.50
C ALA A 477 -25.29 -33.15 -10.75
N ASP A 478 -24.88 -32.94 -9.50
CA ASP A 478 -25.34 -31.84 -8.64
C ASP A 478 -24.58 -30.52 -8.85
N GLY A 479 -23.79 -30.41 -9.94
CA GLY A 479 -23.01 -29.21 -10.25
C GLY A 479 -21.72 -29.05 -9.43
N GLN A 480 -21.49 -29.94 -8.47
CA GLN A 480 -20.23 -30.04 -7.72
C GLN A 480 -19.10 -30.65 -8.58
N TYR A 481 -17.86 -30.44 -8.15
CA TYR A 481 -16.67 -30.97 -8.80
C TYR A 481 -15.92 -31.92 -7.87
N LEU A 482 -15.51 -33.07 -8.41
CA LEU A 482 -14.59 -34.00 -7.78
C LEU A 482 -13.18 -33.78 -8.36
N LEU A 483 -12.20 -33.85 -7.47
CA LEU A 483 -10.77 -33.79 -7.76
C LEU A 483 -10.20 -35.20 -7.63
N ILE A 484 -9.83 -35.79 -8.76
CA ILE A 484 -9.49 -37.20 -8.89
C ILE A 484 -7.98 -37.36 -9.07
N ALA A 485 -7.39 -38.25 -8.28
CA ALA A 485 -6.02 -38.69 -8.44
C ALA A 485 -5.95 -39.77 -9.53
N LYS A 486 -4.88 -39.81 -10.34
CA LYS A 486 -4.69 -40.90 -11.32
C LYS A 486 -4.27 -42.21 -10.66
N ASN A 487 -3.61 -42.13 -9.51
CA ASN A 487 -3.29 -43.30 -8.71
C ASN A 487 -4.51 -43.70 -7.85
N PRO A 488 -5.04 -44.93 -7.98
CA PRO A 488 -6.22 -45.40 -7.25
C PRO A 488 -6.03 -45.48 -5.73
N ASP A 489 -4.80 -45.48 -5.22
CA ASP A 489 -4.51 -45.48 -3.78
C ASP A 489 -4.91 -44.16 -3.10
N TYR A 490 -5.23 -43.12 -3.88
CA TYR A 490 -5.61 -41.81 -3.40
C TYR A 490 -7.11 -41.56 -3.66
N PRO A 491 -7.93 -41.39 -2.61
CA PRO A 491 -9.37 -41.22 -2.78
C PRO A 491 -9.73 -39.90 -3.49
N PRO A 492 -10.84 -39.85 -4.23
CA PRO A 492 -11.37 -38.60 -4.78
C PRO A 492 -11.69 -37.58 -3.67
N LEU A 493 -11.46 -36.30 -3.95
CA LEU A 493 -11.79 -35.20 -3.04
C LEU A 493 -12.94 -34.38 -3.61
N ALA A 494 -13.91 -34.00 -2.78
CA ALA A 494 -14.88 -32.98 -3.16
C ALA A 494 -14.19 -31.61 -3.18
N ALA A 495 -14.44 -30.81 -4.22
CA ALA A 495 -14.00 -29.43 -4.25
C ALA A 495 -14.85 -28.60 -3.28
N ASP A 496 -14.19 -27.84 -2.42
CA ASP A 496 -14.82 -26.96 -1.44
C ASP A 496 -14.18 -25.55 -1.47
N GLU A 497 -14.69 -24.65 -0.63
CA GLU A 497 -14.27 -23.24 -0.57
C GLU A 497 -12.83 -23.03 -0.08
N THR A 498 -12.22 -24.05 0.54
CA THR A 498 -10.82 -23.99 0.99
C THR A 498 -9.83 -24.31 -0.13
N MET A 499 -10.33 -24.75 -1.30
CA MET A 499 -9.52 -25.15 -2.45
C MET A 499 -9.54 -24.10 -3.56
N ARG A 500 -8.36 -23.63 -3.95
CA ARG A 500 -8.17 -22.69 -5.06
C ARG A 500 -7.40 -23.33 -6.20
N THR A 501 -8.04 -23.48 -7.35
CA THR A 501 -7.35 -23.82 -8.59
C THR A 501 -6.56 -22.61 -9.10
N PHE A 502 -5.29 -22.78 -9.48
CA PHE A 502 -4.46 -21.66 -9.95
C PHE A 502 -3.80 -21.90 -11.31
N ALA A 503 -3.64 -23.16 -11.74
CA ALA A 503 -3.08 -23.47 -13.06
C ALA A 503 -3.67 -24.76 -13.65
N ARG A 504 -3.67 -24.89 -14.96
CA ARG A 504 -4.00 -26.13 -15.70
C ARG A 504 -2.73 -26.75 -16.28
N LEU A 505 -2.66 -28.07 -16.32
CA LEU A 505 -1.58 -28.78 -16.99
C LEU A 505 -1.77 -28.70 -18.51
N LYS A 506 -0.69 -28.35 -19.23
CA LYS A 506 -0.63 -28.39 -20.70
C LYS A 506 0.05 -29.65 -21.22
N GLY A 507 1.01 -30.18 -20.46
CA GLY A 507 1.57 -31.51 -20.66
C GLY A 507 2.87 -31.73 -19.86
N ILE A 508 3.47 -32.89 -20.07
CA ILE A 508 4.77 -33.27 -19.50
C ILE A 508 5.84 -32.91 -20.53
N VAL A 509 6.91 -32.26 -20.08
CA VAL A 509 8.06 -31.91 -20.92
C VAL A 509 9.06 -33.06 -20.85
N GLU A 510 9.45 -33.60 -22.00
CA GLU A 510 10.43 -34.69 -22.15
C GLU A 510 11.88 -34.19 -22.12
#